data_AF-A0A1J4J8R7-F1
#
_entry.id   AF-A0A1J4J8R7-F1
#
_cell.length_a   1.000
_cell.length_b   1.000
_cell.length_c   1.000
_cell.angle_alpha   90.00
_cell.angle_beta   90.00
_cell.angle_gamma   90.00
#
_symmetry.space_group_name_H-M   'P 1'
#
loop_
_entity.id
_entity.type
_entity.pdbx_description
1 polymer ?
#
loop_
_entity_poly.entity_id
_entity_poly.type
_entity_poly.pdbx_seq_one_letter_code
_entity_poly.pdbx_strand_id
1 'polypeptide(L)'
;MADSAKSRVMKLMEPDNRDWIRWLRIPALYSHEARHDAVYYLFTLCTSIFIDFKSYQQEDPDEDPQITRTNRLKYIRSIYNFYGIQQPTHWSPILNLSVDEEDNQDQELLMFNEAIKNLRYYLTPDQEFRKELQRDIEARYTRCENLAEELENVAAEDRFYRDKFERIQKFLKDKKDKDKAVVQSIIDALFDPNQANNTRSRSLTTY
;
A
#
# COMPACT_ATOMS: atom_id res chain seq x y z
N MET A 1 -19.62 21.74 -3.78
CA MET A 1 -20.49 21.06 -4.77
C MET A 1 -20.11 21.56 -6.15
N ALA A 2 -19.30 20.80 -6.90
CA ALA A 2 -18.90 21.14 -8.27
C ALA A 2 -19.28 19.97 -9.17
N ASP A 3 -20.50 20.00 -9.72
CA ASP A 3 -20.99 19.06 -10.72
C ASP A 3 -20.49 19.49 -12.13
N SER A 4 -19.18 19.73 -12.26
CA SER A 4 -18.58 20.31 -13.47
C SER A 4 -17.73 19.28 -14.21
N ALA A 5 -18.28 18.82 -15.33
CA ALA A 5 -17.73 17.91 -16.33
C ALA A 5 -17.61 16.44 -15.96
N LYS A 6 -18.77 15.77 -15.84
CA LYS A 6 -18.88 14.31 -15.96
C LYS A 6 -18.27 13.90 -17.31
N SER A 7 -17.15 13.18 -17.29
CA SER A 7 -16.55 12.59 -18.49
C SER A 7 -17.63 11.89 -19.32
N ARG A 8 -17.75 12.22 -20.61
CA ARG A 8 -18.80 11.64 -21.45
C ARG A 8 -18.51 10.16 -21.69
N VAL A 9 -17.24 9.78 -21.84
CA VAL A 9 -16.79 8.37 -21.89
C VAL A 9 -17.25 7.57 -20.66
N MET A 10 -17.27 8.17 -19.46
CA MET A 10 -17.75 7.47 -18.26
C MET A 10 -19.23 7.06 -18.37
N LYS A 11 -20.04 7.75 -19.18
CA LYS A 11 -21.46 7.37 -19.39
C LYS A 11 -21.60 6.06 -20.17
N LEU A 12 -20.63 5.76 -21.04
CA LEU A 12 -20.59 4.54 -21.86
C LEU A 12 -20.25 3.28 -21.03
N MET A 13 -19.76 3.45 -19.81
CA MET A 13 -19.32 2.35 -18.96
C MET A 13 -20.46 1.77 -18.14
N GLU A 14 -20.44 0.45 -17.97
CA GLU A 14 -21.19 -0.27 -16.96
C GLU A 14 -20.90 0.30 -15.56
N PRO A 15 -21.88 0.29 -14.63
CA PRO A 15 -21.73 0.88 -13.29
C PRO A 15 -20.49 0.38 -12.55
N ASP A 16 -20.29 -0.93 -12.64
CA ASP A 16 -19.18 -1.69 -12.06
C ASP A 16 -17.79 -1.22 -12.50
N ASN A 17 -17.65 -0.95 -13.81
CA ASN A 17 -16.43 -0.46 -14.43
C ASN A 17 -16.19 1.01 -14.07
N ARG A 18 -17.26 1.82 -14.10
CA ARG A 18 -17.24 3.24 -13.79
C ARG A 18 -16.80 3.49 -12.35
N ASP A 19 -17.36 2.74 -11.42
CA ASP A 19 -17.01 2.88 -10.01
C ASP A 19 -15.57 2.47 -9.81
N TRP A 20 -15.15 1.29 -10.31
CA TRP A 20 -13.75 0.87 -10.24
C TRP A 20 -12.76 1.93 -10.75
N ILE A 21 -13.01 2.56 -11.90
CA ILE A 21 -12.11 3.60 -12.42
C ILE A 21 -12.07 4.85 -11.51
N ARG A 22 -13.19 5.23 -10.88
CA ARG A 22 -13.20 6.34 -9.90
C ARG A 22 -12.30 6.06 -8.71
N TRP A 23 -12.19 4.79 -8.28
CA TRP A 23 -11.30 4.39 -7.20
C TRP A 23 -9.82 4.57 -7.55
N LEU A 24 -9.43 4.43 -8.82
CA LEU A 24 -8.04 4.58 -9.26
C LEU A 24 -7.51 6.02 -9.16
N ARG A 25 -8.41 7.02 -9.12
CA ARG A 25 -8.08 8.46 -8.98
C ARG A 25 -7.03 8.98 -9.98
N ILE A 26 -6.99 8.42 -11.20
CA ILE A 26 -6.03 8.82 -12.24
C ILE A 26 -6.45 10.19 -12.83
N PRO A 27 -5.68 11.27 -12.61
CA PRO A 27 -6.11 12.62 -13.04
C PRO A 27 -6.16 12.77 -14.57
N ALA A 28 -5.27 12.08 -15.29
CA ALA A 28 -5.17 12.15 -16.75
C ALA A 28 -6.45 11.69 -17.47
N LEU A 29 -7.26 10.81 -16.85
CA LEU A 29 -8.54 10.37 -17.40
C LEU A 29 -9.60 11.46 -17.46
N TYR A 30 -9.36 12.60 -16.80
CA TYR A 30 -10.23 13.76 -16.81
C TYR A 30 -9.70 14.86 -17.73
N SER A 31 -8.71 14.59 -18.59
CA SER A 31 -8.29 15.52 -19.64
C SER A 31 -9.40 15.73 -20.69
N HIS A 32 -9.30 16.80 -21.49
CA HIS A 32 -10.30 17.07 -22.53
C HIS A 32 -10.40 15.90 -23.52
N GLU A 33 -9.28 15.40 -24.05
CA GLU A 33 -9.25 14.27 -24.99
C GLU A 33 -9.85 12.99 -24.39
N ALA A 34 -9.48 12.64 -23.15
CA ALA A 34 -10.01 11.45 -22.48
C ALA A 34 -11.53 11.53 -22.24
N ARG A 35 -12.10 12.72 -22.10
CA ARG A 35 -13.56 12.87 -21.92
C ARG A 35 -14.35 12.59 -23.19
N HIS A 36 -13.72 12.64 -24.37
CA HIS A 36 -14.37 12.62 -25.67
C HIS A 36 -13.90 11.49 -26.61
N ASP A 37 -12.81 10.79 -26.30
CA ASP A 37 -12.35 9.63 -27.08
C ASP A 37 -12.14 8.41 -26.20
N ALA A 38 -12.92 7.36 -26.46
CA ALA A 38 -12.86 6.09 -25.74
C ALA A 38 -11.52 5.36 -25.93
N VAL A 39 -10.92 5.43 -27.12
CA VAL A 39 -9.62 4.79 -27.41
C VAL A 39 -8.52 5.52 -26.64
N TYR A 40 -8.52 6.84 -26.66
CA TYR A 40 -7.58 7.64 -25.87
C TYR A 40 -7.77 7.43 -24.37
N TYR A 41 -9.02 7.28 -23.91
CA TYR A 41 -9.31 6.98 -22.52
C TYR A 41 -8.70 5.64 -22.08
N LEU A 42 -8.91 4.57 -22.84
CA LEU A 42 -8.29 3.25 -22.57
C LEU A 42 -6.77 3.32 -22.63
N PHE A 43 -6.22 4.07 -23.58
CA PHE A 43 -4.78 4.25 -23.71
C PHE A 43 -4.20 4.92 -22.47
N THR A 44 -4.81 6.02 -22.04
CA THR A 44 -4.43 6.77 -20.84
C THR A 44 -4.55 5.91 -19.59
N LEU A 45 -5.64 5.11 -19.49
CA LEU A 45 -5.85 4.19 -18.38
C LEU A 45 -4.72 3.15 -18.31
N CYS A 46 -4.42 2.50 -19.43
CA CYS A 46 -3.41 1.43 -19.49
C CYS A 46 -2.00 1.97 -19.23
N THR A 47 -1.62 3.11 -19.84
CA THR A 47 -0.30 3.72 -19.64
C THR A 47 -0.11 4.25 -18.22
N SER A 48 -1.17 4.70 -17.56
CA SER A 48 -1.12 5.15 -16.17
C SER A 48 -0.99 3.99 -15.18
N ILE A 49 -1.52 2.80 -15.51
CA ILE A 49 -1.43 1.61 -14.69
C ILE A 49 -0.09 0.88 -14.92
N PHE A 50 0.30 0.72 -16.18
CA PHE A 50 1.47 -0.07 -16.59
C PHE A 50 2.61 0.84 -17.05
N ILE A 51 3.09 1.69 -16.13
CA ILE A 51 4.10 2.72 -16.40
C ILE A 51 5.42 2.11 -16.94
N ASP A 52 5.74 0.89 -16.52
CA ASP A 52 6.97 0.20 -16.91
C ASP A 52 6.94 -0.40 -18.33
N PHE A 53 5.79 -0.37 -19.02
CA PHE A 53 5.66 -0.95 -20.35
C PHE A 53 6.15 0.02 -21.44
N LYS A 54 7.45 -0.03 -21.73
CA LYS A 54 8.18 0.94 -22.58
C LYS A 54 8.01 0.80 -24.10
N SER A 55 7.03 0.04 -24.59
CA SER A 55 6.93 -0.23 -26.04
C SER A 55 6.21 0.86 -26.85
N TYR A 56 5.87 2.01 -26.26
CA TYR A 56 5.15 3.06 -26.97
C TYR A 56 6.12 3.97 -27.71
N GLN A 57 5.95 4.06 -29.03
CA GLN A 57 6.66 5.04 -29.85
C GLN A 57 5.89 6.37 -29.81
N GLN A 58 6.63 7.48 -29.75
CA GLN A 58 6.08 8.82 -29.68
C GLN A 58 5.22 9.11 -30.92
N GLU A 59 4.06 9.75 -30.73
CA GLU A 59 3.13 10.08 -31.82
C GLU A 59 3.75 11.11 -32.76
N ASP A 60 3.55 10.91 -34.07
CA ASP A 60 3.89 11.91 -35.08
C ASP A 60 2.75 12.96 -35.10
N PRO A 61 3.05 14.24 -34.83
CA PRO A 61 2.04 15.30 -34.73
C PRO A 61 1.28 15.55 -36.05
N ASP A 62 1.81 15.10 -37.20
CA ASP A 62 1.16 15.24 -38.50
C ASP A 62 0.41 13.95 -38.95
N GLU A 63 0.30 12.94 -38.08
CA GLU A 63 -0.36 11.66 -38.40
C GLU A 63 -1.89 11.80 -38.43
N ASP A 64 -2.53 11.08 -39.36
CA ASP A 64 -4.00 11.03 -39.45
C ASP A 64 -4.62 10.55 -38.12
N PRO A 65 -5.60 11.27 -37.54
CA PRO A 65 -6.21 10.90 -36.27
C PRO A 65 -6.70 9.45 -36.19
N GLN A 66 -7.19 8.89 -37.30
CA GLN A 66 -7.64 7.50 -37.34
C GLN A 66 -6.48 6.50 -37.26
N ILE A 67 -5.33 6.83 -37.86
CA ILE A 67 -4.09 6.06 -37.74
C ILE A 67 -3.58 6.14 -36.29
N THR A 68 -3.58 7.32 -35.67
CA THR A 68 -3.19 7.50 -34.27
C THR A 68 -4.05 6.66 -33.32
N ARG A 69 -5.39 6.67 -33.49
CA ARG A 69 -6.31 5.82 -32.72
C ARG A 69 -6.01 4.34 -32.91
N THR A 70 -5.74 3.92 -34.14
CA THR A 70 -5.35 2.55 -34.46
C THR A 70 -4.05 2.15 -33.77
N ASN A 71 -3.04 3.02 -33.77
CA ASN A 71 -1.75 2.79 -33.11
C ASN A 71 -1.89 2.68 -31.58
N ARG A 72 -2.69 3.56 -30.96
CA ARG A 72 -3.04 3.50 -29.54
C ARG A 72 -3.70 2.17 -29.18
N LEU A 73 -4.66 1.70 -30.00
CA LEU A 73 -5.34 0.44 -29.76
C LEU A 73 -4.43 -0.78 -29.90
N LYS A 74 -3.53 -0.77 -30.91
CA LYS A 74 -2.48 -1.79 -31.04
C LYS A 74 -1.58 -1.84 -29.81
N TYR A 75 -1.21 -0.68 -29.27
CA TYR A 75 -0.40 -0.61 -28.06
C TYR A 75 -1.12 -1.15 -26.83
N ILE A 76 -2.38 -0.76 -26.62
CA ILE A 76 -3.23 -1.34 -25.54
C ILE A 76 -3.26 -2.87 -25.67
N ARG A 77 -3.46 -3.39 -26.88
CA ARG A 77 -3.46 -4.83 -27.13
C ARG A 77 -2.12 -5.49 -26.75
N SER A 78 -0.99 -4.84 -27.02
CA SER A 78 0.34 -5.33 -26.60
C SER A 78 0.48 -5.39 -25.08
N ILE A 79 -0.07 -4.43 -24.33
CA ILE A 79 -0.12 -4.49 -22.86
C ILE A 79 -0.88 -5.73 -22.41
N TYR A 80 -2.09 -5.95 -22.94
CA TYR A 80 -2.92 -7.09 -22.55
C TYR A 80 -2.20 -8.42 -22.82
N ASN A 81 -1.54 -8.53 -23.98
CA ASN A 81 -0.73 -9.70 -24.30
C ASN A 81 0.43 -9.91 -23.34
N PHE A 82 1.19 -8.85 -23.03
CA PHE A 82 2.39 -8.93 -22.20
C PHE A 82 2.06 -9.34 -20.76
N TYR A 83 1.01 -8.76 -20.18
CA TYR A 83 0.61 -9.03 -18.79
C TYR A 83 -0.34 -10.23 -18.64
N GLY A 84 -0.72 -10.88 -19.75
CA GLY A 84 -1.64 -12.03 -19.73
C GLY A 84 -3.08 -11.65 -19.34
N ILE A 85 -3.49 -10.42 -19.62
CA ILE A 85 -4.84 -9.92 -19.37
C ILE A 85 -5.78 -10.51 -20.43
N GLN A 86 -6.93 -11.01 -20.01
CA GLN A 86 -7.95 -11.48 -20.95
C GLN A 86 -8.35 -10.36 -21.91
N GLN A 87 -8.27 -10.61 -23.22
CA GLN A 87 -8.64 -9.63 -24.24
C GLN A 87 -10.16 -9.61 -24.44
N PRO A 88 -10.74 -8.47 -24.86
CA PRO A 88 -12.09 -8.46 -25.38
C PRO A 88 -12.18 -9.32 -26.64
N THR A 89 -13.39 -9.76 -26.98
CA THR A 89 -13.64 -10.66 -28.11
C THR A 89 -13.14 -10.06 -29.43
N HIS A 90 -13.38 -8.76 -29.63
CA HIS A 90 -12.89 -8.01 -30.78
C HIS A 90 -12.44 -6.60 -30.38
N TRP A 91 -11.27 -6.18 -30.87
CA TRP A 91 -10.77 -4.82 -30.64
C TRP A 91 -11.34 -3.80 -31.63
N SER A 92 -11.54 -4.19 -32.90
CA SER A 92 -11.93 -3.28 -33.98
C SER A 92 -13.18 -2.43 -33.71
N PRO A 93 -14.25 -2.96 -33.08
CA PRO A 93 -15.44 -2.16 -32.78
C PRO A 93 -15.13 -0.92 -31.92
N ILE A 94 -14.18 -1.01 -31.00
CA ILE A 94 -13.83 0.11 -30.11
C ILE A 94 -13.34 1.35 -30.88
N LEU A 95 -12.74 1.16 -32.07
CA LEU A 95 -12.33 2.28 -32.93
C LEU A 95 -13.52 3.12 -33.44
N ASN A 96 -14.68 2.50 -33.60
CA ASN A 96 -15.87 3.16 -34.12
C ASN A 96 -16.74 3.76 -33.01
N LEU A 97 -16.38 3.55 -31.75
CA LEU A 97 -17.14 4.04 -30.62
C LEU A 97 -17.13 5.58 -30.59
N SER A 98 -18.28 6.18 -30.84
CA SER A 98 -18.49 7.63 -30.74
C SER A 98 -19.18 7.97 -29.44
N VAL A 99 -18.65 8.94 -28.72
CA VAL A 99 -19.16 9.34 -27.39
C VAL A 99 -20.43 10.20 -27.49
N ASP A 100 -20.72 10.72 -28.69
CA ASP A 100 -21.80 11.68 -28.95
C ASP A 100 -22.99 11.06 -29.71
N GLU A 101 -22.87 9.82 -30.18
CA GLU A 101 -23.93 9.10 -30.89
C GLU A 101 -24.53 8.04 -29.98
N GLU A 102 -25.82 8.16 -29.65
CA GLU A 102 -26.52 7.22 -28.75
C GLU A 102 -27.15 6.03 -29.49
N ASP A 103 -27.28 6.11 -30.81
CA ASP A 103 -27.99 5.10 -31.60
C ASP A 103 -27.05 4.01 -32.12
N ASN A 104 -27.36 2.75 -31.77
CA ASN A 104 -26.89 1.53 -32.44
C ASN A 104 -25.37 1.21 -32.31
N GLN A 105 -24.81 1.37 -31.10
CA GLN A 105 -23.40 1.06 -30.78
C GLN A 105 -23.22 -0.11 -29.79
N ASP A 106 -24.18 -1.03 -29.74
CA ASP A 106 -24.20 -2.09 -28.73
C ASP A 106 -22.94 -2.96 -28.75
N GLN A 107 -22.40 -3.23 -29.94
CA GLN A 107 -21.19 -4.04 -30.09
C GLN A 107 -19.94 -3.28 -29.65
N GLU A 108 -19.81 -2.01 -30.01
CA GLU A 108 -18.72 -1.13 -29.63
C GLU A 108 -18.66 -0.92 -28.11
N LEU A 109 -19.82 -0.66 -27.50
CA LEU A 109 -19.99 -0.52 -26.06
C LEU A 109 -19.65 -1.81 -25.31
N LEU A 110 -20.10 -2.96 -25.84
CA LEU A 110 -19.79 -4.26 -25.26
C LEU A 110 -18.28 -4.52 -25.24
N MET A 111 -17.59 -4.32 -26.37
CA MET A 111 -16.14 -4.55 -26.46
C MET A 111 -15.34 -3.59 -25.57
N PHE A 112 -15.77 -2.32 -25.49
CA PHE A 112 -15.14 -1.33 -24.61
C PHE A 112 -15.30 -1.71 -23.12
N ASN A 113 -16.50 -2.11 -22.71
CA ASN A 113 -16.76 -2.54 -21.34
C ASN A 113 -16.06 -3.86 -20.99
N GLU A 114 -15.99 -4.80 -21.93
CA GLU A 114 -15.26 -6.05 -21.77
C GLU A 114 -13.77 -5.80 -21.54
N ALA A 115 -13.16 -4.88 -22.30
CA ALA A 115 -11.76 -4.50 -22.11
C ALA A 115 -11.51 -3.96 -20.69
N ILE A 116 -12.32 -3.02 -20.21
CA ILE A 116 -12.19 -2.44 -18.86
C ILE A 116 -12.43 -3.49 -17.78
N LYS A 117 -13.45 -4.34 -17.95
CA LYS A 117 -13.79 -5.41 -17.02
C LYS A 117 -12.63 -6.40 -16.85
N ASN A 118 -12.01 -6.82 -17.95
CA ASN A 118 -10.91 -7.77 -17.90
C ASN A 118 -9.67 -7.16 -17.24
N LEU A 119 -9.41 -5.87 -17.49
CA LEU A 119 -8.35 -5.14 -16.79
C LEU A 119 -8.63 -5.04 -15.29
N ARG A 120 -9.88 -4.73 -14.91
CA ARG A 120 -10.32 -4.74 -13.50
C ARG A 120 -10.11 -6.09 -12.85
N TYR A 121 -10.48 -7.18 -13.52
CA TYR A 121 -10.31 -8.54 -13.01
C TYR A 121 -8.85 -8.93 -12.84
N TYR A 122 -7.98 -8.52 -13.78
CA TYR A 122 -6.54 -8.74 -13.62
C TYR A 122 -5.97 -8.03 -12.39
N LEU A 123 -6.38 -6.77 -12.16
CA LEU A 123 -5.88 -5.95 -11.06
C LEU A 123 -6.55 -6.24 -9.71
N THR A 124 -7.69 -6.91 -9.73
CA THR A 124 -8.42 -7.29 -8.52
C THR A 124 -8.05 -8.73 -8.18
N PRO A 125 -7.22 -8.98 -7.15
CA PRO A 125 -6.87 -10.35 -6.79
C PRO A 125 -8.13 -11.17 -6.52
N ASP A 126 -8.05 -12.48 -6.80
CA ASP A 126 -9.16 -13.38 -6.58
C ASP A 126 -9.61 -13.37 -5.10
N GLN A 127 -10.80 -13.92 -4.86
CA GLN A 127 -11.40 -13.90 -3.52
C GLN A 127 -10.59 -14.73 -2.52
N GLU A 128 -9.84 -15.75 -2.97
CA GLU A 128 -9.06 -16.63 -2.11
C GLU A 128 -7.82 -15.92 -1.60
N PHE A 129 -7.06 -15.27 -2.49
CA PHE A 129 -5.91 -14.45 -2.14
C PHE A 129 -6.28 -13.32 -1.19
N ARG A 130 -7.44 -12.67 -1.41
CA ARG A 130 -7.92 -11.62 -0.49
C ARG A 130 -8.24 -12.16 0.90
N LYS A 131 -8.83 -13.35 1.01
CA LYS A 131 -9.10 -14.02 2.29
C LYS A 131 -7.79 -14.41 2.98
N GLU A 132 -6.81 -14.92 2.25
CA GLU A 132 -5.50 -15.26 2.79
C GLU A 132 -4.76 -14.03 3.31
N LEU A 133 -4.73 -12.95 2.53
CA LEU A 133 -4.14 -11.68 2.95
C LEU A 133 -4.81 -11.10 4.19
N GLN A 134 -6.15 -11.16 4.26
CA GLN A 134 -6.89 -10.71 5.44
C GLN A 134 -6.50 -11.53 6.69
N ARG A 135 -6.39 -12.85 6.56
CA ARG A 135 -5.96 -13.74 7.65
C ARG A 135 -4.54 -13.45 8.11
N ASP A 136 -3.60 -13.20 7.18
CA ASP A 136 -2.22 -12.85 7.52
C ASP A 136 -2.17 -11.51 8.28
N ILE A 137 -2.96 -10.53 7.85
CA ILE A 137 -3.07 -9.23 8.53
C ILE A 137 -3.62 -9.42 9.96
N GLU A 138 -4.72 -10.15 10.12
CA GLU A 138 -5.32 -10.44 11.43
C GLU A 138 -4.32 -11.16 12.36
N ALA A 139 -3.60 -12.17 11.85
CA ALA A 139 -2.57 -12.88 12.62
C ALA A 139 -1.43 -11.96 13.08
N ARG A 140 -1.01 -11.01 12.23
CA ARG A 140 0.01 -10.02 12.60
C ARG A 140 -0.48 -9.04 13.66
N TYR A 141 -1.73 -8.59 13.58
CA TYR A 141 -2.32 -7.74 14.62
C TYR A 141 -2.38 -8.43 15.98
N THR A 142 -2.85 -9.68 16.03
CA THR A 142 -2.83 -10.46 17.29
C THR A 142 -1.43 -10.61 17.85
N ARG A 143 -0.42 -10.81 16.99
CA ARG A 143 0.98 -10.86 17.44
C ARG A 143 1.45 -9.53 18.03
N CYS A 144 1.05 -8.41 17.45
CA CYS A 144 1.34 -7.08 18.00
C CYS A 144 0.66 -6.84 19.35
N GLU A 145 -0.59 -7.28 19.52
CA GLU A 145 -1.31 -7.19 20.80
C GLU A 145 -0.61 -8.00 21.90
N ASN A 146 -0.24 -9.25 21.60
CA ASN A 146 0.49 -10.10 22.55
C ASN A 146 1.84 -9.47 22.96
N LEU A 147 2.58 -8.89 22.00
CA LEU A 147 3.83 -8.19 22.29
C LEU A 147 3.61 -6.94 23.16
N ALA A 148 2.50 -6.22 22.96
CA ALA A 148 2.16 -5.09 23.79
C ALA A 148 1.85 -5.50 25.24
N GLU A 149 1.15 -6.63 25.42
CA GLU A 149 0.88 -7.20 26.75
C GLU A 149 2.18 -7.67 27.44
N GLU A 150 3.08 -8.34 26.70
CA GLU A 150 4.40 -8.71 27.22
C GLU A 150 5.21 -7.48 27.67
N LEU A 151 5.20 -6.41 26.88
CA LEU A 151 5.86 -5.16 27.24
C LEU A 151 5.26 -4.51 28.50
N GLU A 152 3.93 -4.54 28.66
CA GLU A 152 3.27 -4.03 29.85
C GLU A 152 3.64 -4.84 31.10
N ASN A 153 3.72 -6.17 30.97
CA ASN A 153 4.15 -7.05 32.05
C ASN A 153 5.61 -6.77 32.48
N VAL A 154 6.52 -6.60 31.52
CA VAL A 154 7.92 -6.24 31.80
C VAL A 154 8.01 -4.85 32.46
N ALA A 155 7.22 -3.88 32.00
CA ALA A 155 7.18 -2.55 32.62
C ALA A 155 6.63 -2.59 34.06
N ALA A 156 5.62 -3.43 34.32
CA ALA A 156 5.09 -3.64 35.66
C ALA A 156 6.13 -4.29 36.59
N GLU A 157 6.90 -5.25 36.07
CA GLU A 157 7.99 -5.89 36.80
C GLU A 157 9.14 -4.90 37.12
N ASP A 158 9.57 -4.07 36.16
CA ASP A 158 10.56 -3.01 36.40
C ASP A 158 10.09 -2.06 37.50
N ARG A 159 8.81 -1.65 37.44
CA ARG A 159 8.20 -0.79 38.47
C ARG A 159 8.19 -1.47 39.85
N PHE A 160 7.82 -2.75 39.91
CA PHE A 160 7.82 -3.52 41.16
C PHE A 160 9.21 -3.56 41.79
N TYR A 161 10.25 -3.85 40.99
CA TYR A 161 11.62 -3.87 41.49
C TYR A 161 12.07 -2.48 41.95
N ARG A 162 11.86 -1.43 41.15
CA ARG A 162 12.16 -0.04 41.55
C ARG A 162 11.54 0.34 42.90
N ASP A 163 10.26 0.05 43.11
CA ASP A 163 9.56 0.31 44.37
C ASP A 163 10.21 -0.41 45.56
N LYS A 164 10.64 -1.66 45.39
CA LYS A 164 11.36 -2.41 46.42
C LYS A 164 12.70 -1.75 46.75
N PHE A 165 13.43 -1.30 45.74
CA PHE A 165 14.71 -0.62 45.95
C PHE A 165 14.54 0.72 46.66
N GLU A 166 13.54 1.52 46.31
CA GLU A 166 13.26 2.77 47.04
C GLU A 166 12.97 2.52 48.51
N ARG A 167 12.25 1.43 48.85
CA ARG A 167 12.00 1.04 50.24
C ARG A 167 13.28 0.65 50.97
N ILE A 168 14.16 -0.11 50.33
CA ILE A 168 15.48 -0.45 50.89
C ILE A 168 16.30 0.82 51.11
N GLN A 169 16.37 1.72 50.12
CA GLN A 169 17.08 2.99 50.25
C GLN A 169 16.53 3.86 51.39
N LYS A 170 15.20 3.93 51.56
CA LYS A 170 14.57 4.62 52.69
C LYS A 170 14.97 3.98 54.02
N PHE A 171 14.89 2.65 54.14
CA PHE A 171 15.29 1.93 55.34
C PHE A 171 16.76 2.16 55.73
N LEU A 172 17.65 2.26 54.73
CA LEU A 172 19.07 2.49 54.94
C LEU A 172 19.43 3.92 55.40
N LYS A 173 18.53 4.90 55.23
CA LYS A 173 18.78 6.27 55.71
C LYS A 173 18.92 6.34 57.24
N ASP A 174 18.24 5.46 57.97
CA ASP A 174 18.18 5.47 59.43
C ASP A 174 19.13 4.45 60.09
N LYS A 175 20.05 3.83 59.32
CA LYS A 175 20.98 2.80 59.79
C LYS A 175 22.41 3.33 59.94
N LYS A 176 23.19 2.70 60.82
CA LYS A 176 24.61 3.03 61.07
C LYS A 176 25.43 2.87 59.79
N ASP A 177 26.47 3.69 59.64
CA ASP A 177 27.25 3.82 58.39
C ASP A 177 27.84 2.50 57.87
N LYS A 178 28.24 1.58 58.76
CA LYS A 178 28.79 0.27 58.37
C LYS A 178 27.77 -0.64 57.69
N ASP A 179 26.54 -0.70 58.20
CA ASP A 179 25.48 -1.54 57.63
C ASP A 179 24.97 -0.95 56.31
N LYS A 180 24.94 0.38 56.22
CA LYS A 180 24.58 1.13 55.02
C LYS A 180 25.54 0.88 53.86
N ALA A 181 26.84 0.84 54.12
CA ALA A 181 27.87 0.59 53.11
C ALA A 181 27.77 -0.84 52.51
N VAL A 182 27.49 -1.85 53.35
CA VAL A 182 27.32 -3.23 52.89
C VAL A 182 26.11 -3.37 51.97
N VAL A 183 24.95 -2.84 52.38
CA VAL A 183 23.73 -2.98 51.56
C VAL A 183 23.81 -2.14 50.29
N GLN A 184 24.43 -0.96 50.32
CA GLN A 184 24.66 -0.17 49.11
C GLN A 184 25.55 -0.93 48.11
N SER A 185 26.61 -1.61 48.57
CA SER A 185 27.48 -2.41 47.69
C SER A 185 26.73 -3.58 47.01
N ILE A 186 25.72 -4.15 47.68
CA ILE A 186 24.88 -5.21 47.12
C ILE A 186 23.94 -4.61 46.07
N ILE A 187 23.35 -3.44 46.33
CA ILE A 187 22.49 -2.74 45.37
C ILE A 187 23.29 -2.37 44.11
N ASP A 188 24.48 -1.80 44.28
CA ASP A 188 25.34 -1.39 43.16
C ASP A 188 25.76 -2.59 42.31
N ALA A 189 26.04 -3.75 42.94
CA ALA A 189 26.36 -4.98 42.23
C ALA A 189 25.19 -5.60 41.46
N LEU A 190 23.95 -5.36 41.90
CA LEU A 190 22.73 -5.85 41.22
C LEU A 190 22.37 -5.00 39.99
N PHE A 191 22.63 -3.69 40.02
CA PHE A 191 22.26 -2.76 38.95
C PHE A 191 23.39 -2.41 37.99
N ASP A 192 24.63 -2.46 38.47
CA ASP A 192 25.81 -2.14 37.68
C ASP A 192 26.89 -3.21 37.92
N PRO A 193 26.69 -4.45 37.41
CA PRO A 193 27.59 -5.57 37.64
C PRO A 193 29.03 -5.30 37.17
N ASN A 194 29.22 -4.33 36.27
CA ASN A 194 30.53 -3.90 35.79
C ASN A 194 31.28 -2.97 36.76
N GLN A 195 30.59 -2.26 37.67
CA GLN A 195 31.24 -1.48 38.73
C GLN A 195 31.73 -2.35 39.88
N ALA A 196 31.00 -3.42 40.24
CA ALA A 196 31.36 -4.33 41.33
C ALA A 196 32.70 -5.05 41.10
N ASN A 197 33.07 -5.29 39.84
CA ASN A 197 34.34 -5.93 39.47
C ASN A 197 35.56 -5.00 39.62
N ASN A 198 35.40 -3.68 39.47
CA ASN A 198 36.50 -2.73 39.63
C ASN A 198 36.89 -2.49 41.10
N THR A 199 35.95 -2.61 42.03
CA THR A 199 36.21 -2.39 43.46
C THR A 199 36.97 -3.55 44.10
N ARG A 200 36.73 -4.80 43.64
CA ARG A 200 37.50 -5.99 44.08
C ARG A 200 38.93 -6.03 43.57
N SER A 201 39.20 -5.47 42.39
CA SER A 201 40.55 -5.43 41.81
C SER A 201 41.47 -4.41 42.49
N ARG A 202 40.94 -3.36 43.15
CA ARG A 202 41.75 -2.36 43.85
C ARG A 202 42.19 -2.76 45.27
N SER A 203 41.52 -3.72 45.92
CA SER A 203 41.89 -4.19 47.27
C SER A 203 42.99 -5.25 47.31
N LEU A 204 43.50 -5.69 46.15
CA LEU A 204 44.59 -6.68 46.02
C LEU A 204 45.95 -6.05 45.67
N THR A 205 46.04 -4.71 45.65
CA THR A 205 47.29 -3.96 45.45
C THR A 205 47.54 -2.99 46.58
N THR A 206 47.80 -3.52 47.77
CA THR A 206 48.63 -2.82 48.77
C THR A 206 49.33 -3.88 49.62
N TYR A 207 50.59 -4.12 49.27
CA TYR A 207 51.61 -4.65 50.18
C TYR A 207 51.99 -3.57 51.19
#